data_AF-A0A7W1AZQ1-F1
#
_entry.id   AF-A0A7W1AZQ1-F1
#
_cell.length_a   1.000
_cell.length_b   1.000
_cell.length_c   1.000
_cell.angle_alpha   90.00
_cell.angle_beta   90.00
_cell.angle_gamma   90.00
#
_symmetry.space_group_name_H-M   'P 1'
#
loop_
_entity.id
_entity.type
_entity.pdbx_description
1 polymer ?
#
loop_
_entity_poly.entity_id
_entity_poly.type
_entity_poly.pdbx_seq_one_letter_code
_entity_poly.pdbx_strand_id
1 'polypeptide(L)'
;MIHFVETSQRRDFVGLDIEFHITFFQDGGQLAGEGEKFLVDRQPADPDEVSRLAITGWADDEEVRISLMESSPQGPDRTIIGEIVWKALSPDHMIGSFRVDLAETSGRSEAMRQAG
;
A
#
# COMPACT_ATOMS: atom_id res chain seq x y z
N MET A 1 6.02 0.28 4.29
CA MET A 1 4.55 0.42 4.48
C MET A 1 3.99 -0.96 4.76
N ILE A 2 3.09 -1.10 5.73
CA ILE A 2 2.46 -2.37 6.08
C ILE A 2 0.94 -2.25 5.92
N HIS A 3 0.30 -3.29 5.42
CA HIS A 3 -1.14 -3.44 5.28
C HIS A 3 -1.60 -4.67 6.04
N PHE A 4 -2.50 -4.49 7.00
CA PHE A 4 -3.15 -5.58 7.71
C PHE A 4 -4.56 -5.77 7.14
N VAL A 5 -4.83 -6.92 6.53
CA VAL A 5 -6.11 -7.22 5.88
C VAL A 5 -7.17 -7.57 6.92
N GLU A 6 -8.22 -6.76 7.01
CA GLU A 6 -9.33 -6.98 7.95
C GLU A 6 -10.54 -7.63 7.28
N THR A 7 -10.80 -7.28 6.02
CA THR A 7 -11.93 -7.80 5.25
C THR A 7 -11.52 -8.15 3.82
N SER A 8 -12.03 -9.26 3.31
CA SER A 8 -11.91 -9.67 1.90
C SER A 8 -12.96 -10.72 1.58
N GLN A 9 -13.43 -10.78 0.33
CA GLN A 9 -14.21 -11.91 -0.17
C GLN A 9 -13.36 -13.19 -0.30
N ARG A 10 -12.03 -13.03 -0.39
CA ARG A 10 -11.07 -14.13 -0.35
C ARG A 10 -10.64 -14.37 1.10
N ARG A 11 -11.19 -15.41 1.72
CA ARG A 11 -10.98 -15.70 3.15
C ARG A 11 -9.52 -15.95 3.51
N ASP A 12 -8.75 -16.48 2.57
CA ASP A 12 -7.31 -16.70 2.68
C ASP A 12 -6.51 -15.40 2.83
N PHE A 13 -7.09 -14.24 2.50
CA PHE A 13 -6.43 -12.94 2.68
C PHE A 13 -6.63 -12.33 4.06
N VAL A 14 -7.69 -12.70 4.77
CA VAL A 14 -8.04 -12.06 6.05
C VAL A 14 -6.99 -12.42 7.10
N GLY A 15 -6.42 -11.39 7.74
CA GLY A 15 -5.38 -11.51 8.75
C GLY A 15 -3.95 -11.47 8.20
N LEU A 16 -3.76 -11.34 6.88
CA LEU A 16 -2.42 -11.19 6.31
C LEU A 16 -1.82 -9.81 6.61
N ASP A 17 -0.53 -9.81 6.97
CA ASP A 17 0.36 -8.64 6.94
C ASP A 17 1.05 -8.58 5.57
N ILE A 18 0.82 -7.52 4.78
CA ILE A 18 1.49 -7.30 3.49
C ILE A 18 2.41 -6.09 3.63
N GLU A 19 3.71 -6.27 3.38
CA GLU A 19 4.68 -5.20 3.43
C GLU A 19 5.11 -4.76 2.03
N PHE A 20 5.12 -3.45 1.83
CA PHE A 20 5.64 -2.80 0.63
C PHE A 20 6.78 -1.85 0.98
N HIS A 21 7.81 -1.86 0.15
CA HIS A 21 8.87 -0.85 0.18
C HIS A 21 8.54 0.20 -0.87
N ILE A 22 8.43 1.45 -0.43
CA ILE A 22 7.94 2.55 -1.27
C ILE A 22 8.90 3.73 -1.17
N THR A 23 9.18 4.32 -2.31
CA THR A 23 9.81 5.64 -2.42
C THR A 23 8.77 6.65 -2.88
N PHE A 24 8.64 7.75 -2.14
CA PHE A 24 7.77 8.87 -2.47
C PHE A 24 8.57 10.09 -2.93
N PHE A 25 8.00 10.82 -3.87
CA PHE A 25 8.34 12.19 -4.20
C PHE A 25 7.13 13.09 -3.90
N GLN A 26 7.39 14.27 -3.37
CA GLN A 26 6.38 15.26 -3.06
C GLN A 26 6.75 16.61 -3.70
N ASP A 27 5.79 17.22 -4.39
CA ASP A 27 5.87 18.59 -4.89
C ASP A 27 4.64 19.38 -4.43
N GLY A 28 4.86 20.27 -3.47
CA GLY A 28 3.78 20.92 -2.73
C GLY A 28 2.84 19.89 -2.08
N GLY A 29 1.55 19.96 -2.40
CA GLY A 29 0.56 19.00 -1.92
C GLY A 29 0.43 17.75 -2.79
N GLN A 30 1.15 17.62 -3.91
CA GLN A 30 1.05 16.45 -4.78
C GLN A 30 2.08 15.39 -4.41
N LEU A 31 1.67 14.13 -4.48
CA LEU A 31 2.52 12.96 -4.24
C LEU A 31 2.57 12.09 -5.50
N ALA A 32 3.75 11.58 -5.81
CA ALA A 32 3.88 10.38 -6.63
C ALA A 32 4.96 9.47 -6.05
N GLY A 33 4.94 8.20 -6.44
CA GLY A 33 5.91 7.26 -5.92
C GLY A 33 5.85 5.93 -6.64
N GLU A 34 6.79 5.09 -6.28
CA GLU A 34 6.86 3.72 -6.73
C GLU A 34 7.25 2.82 -5.59
N GLY A 35 6.86 1.56 -5.68
CA GLY A 35 7.23 0.58 -4.68
C GLY A 35 7.17 -0.85 -5.18
N GLU A 36 7.51 -1.75 -4.29
CA GLU A 36 7.46 -3.17 -4.53
C GLU A 36 6.89 -3.90 -3.31
N LYS A 37 6.17 -4.99 -3.58
CA LYS A 37 5.75 -5.91 -2.53
C LYS A 37 6.98 -6.67 -2.04
N PHE A 38 7.22 -6.58 -0.74
CA PHE A 38 8.41 -7.14 -0.10
C PHE A 38 8.07 -8.38 0.73
N LEU A 39 7.07 -8.30 1.62
CA LEU A 39 6.63 -9.43 2.44
C LEU A 39 5.13 -9.72 2.27
N VAL A 40 4.78 -11.00 2.41
CA VAL A 40 3.42 -11.50 2.61
C VAL A 40 3.44 -12.40 3.85
N ASP A 41 2.61 -12.08 4.83
CA ASP A 41 2.58 -12.75 6.15
C ASP A 41 3.96 -12.91 6.79
N ARG A 42 4.76 -11.84 6.73
CA ARG A 42 6.12 -11.76 7.29
C ARG A 42 7.14 -12.70 6.65
N GLN A 43 6.79 -13.34 5.53
CA GLN A 43 7.70 -14.07 4.67
C GLN A 43 8.02 -13.23 3.43
N PRO A 44 9.21 -13.35 2.84
CA PRO A 44 9.48 -12.78 1.52
C PRO A 44 8.38 -13.17 0.54
N ALA A 45 7.87 -12.18 -0.19
CA ALA A 45 6.87 -12.45 -1.22
C ALA A 45 7.43 -13.48 -2.22
N ASP A 46 6.63 -14.47 -2.57
CA ASP A 46 7.05 -15.45 -3.57
C ASP A 46 7.26 -14.76 -4.93
N PRO A 47 8.11 -15.29 -5.83
CA PRO A 47 8.41 -14.64 -7.10
C PRO A 47 7.17 -14.35 -7.97
N ASP A 48 6.08 -15.09 -7.78
CA ASP A 48 4.79 -14.89 -8.43
C ASP A 48 3.90 -13.83 -7.76
N GLU A 49 4.18 -13.48 -6.51
CA GLU A 49 3.49 -12.48 -5.72
C GLU A 49 4.16 -11.11 -5.75
N VAL A 50 5.47 -11.07 -6.02
CA VAL A 50 6.23 -9.83 -6.17
C VAL A 50 5.57 -8.96 -7.25
N SER A 51 5.16 -7.78 -6.86
CA SER A 51 4.45 -6.83 -7.71
C SER A 51 5.04 -5.44 -7.58
N ARG A 52 4.88 -4.64 -8.63
CA ARG A 52 5.29 -3.23 -8.64
C ARG A 52 4.09 -2.35 -8.36
N LEU A 53 4.30 -1.31 -7.57
CA LEU A 53 3.30 -0.32 -7.22
C LEU A 53 3.67 0.99 -7.91
N ALA A 54 2.72 1.55 -8.63
CA ALA A 54 2.73 2.94 -9.03
C ALA A 54 1.78 3.71 -8.11
N ILE A 55 2.23 4.86 -7.63
CA ILE A 55 1.54 5.61 -6.60
C ILE A 55 1.37 7.05 -7.04
N THR A 56 0.17 7.59 -6.86
CA THR A 56 -0.15 9.01 -7.04
C THR A 56 -1.07 9.45 -5.92
N GLY A 57 -0.99 10.71 -5.49
CA GLY A 57 -1.84 11.17 -4.41
C GLY A 57 -1.68 12.63 -4.11
N TRP A 58 -2.21 13.03 -2.96
CA TRP A 58 -2.05 14.35 -2.41
C TRP A 58 -1.92 14.29 -0.90
N ALA A 59 -1.27 15.30 -0.34
CA ALA A 59 -1.08 15.51 1.09
C ALA A 59 -1.47 16.95 1.43
N ASP A 60 -2.21 17.12 2.52
CA ASP A 60 -2.42 18.39 3.18
C ASP A 60 -2.07 18.30 4.67
N ASP A 61 -2.46 19.32 5.44
CA ASP A 61 -2.18 19.41 6.88
C ASP A 61 -2.97 18.37 7.71
N GLU A 62 -4.04 17.78 7.17
CA GLU A 62 -4.94 16.87 7.89
C GLU A 62 -4.74 15.40 7.48
N GLU A 63 -4.56 15.14 6.18
CA GLU A 63 -4.50 13.79 5.65
C GLU A 63 -3.63 13.63 4.40
N VAL A 64 -3.23 12.39 4.17
CA VAL A 64 -2.57 11.94 2.95
C VAL A 64 -3.49 10.96 2.26
N ARG A 65 -3.86 11.26 1.01
CA ARG A 65 -4.66 10.37 0.17
C ARG A 65 -3.86 9.88 -1.00
N ILE A 66 -3.86 8.58 -1.20
CA ILE A 66 -3.05 7.93 -2.20
C ILE A 66 -3.92 6.97 -3.00
N SER A 67 -3.82 7.06 -4.33
CA SER A 67 -4.22 6.01 -5.25
C SER A 67 -3.04 5.12 -5.57
N LEU A 68 -3.24 3.81 -5.52
CA LEU A 68 -2.24 2.80 -5.85
C LEU A 68 -2.70 1.99 -7.06
N MET A 69 -1.74 1.65 -7.91
CA MET A 69 -1.89 0.70 -9.00
C MET A 69 -0.80 -0.35 -8.86
N GLU A 70 -1.18 -1.55 -8.50
CA GLU A 70 -0.28 -2.69 -8.37
C GLU A 70 -0.34 -3.53 -9.65
N SER A 71 0.82 -3.80 -10.24
CA SER A 71 0.95 -4.63 -11.45
C SER A 71 1.80 -5.85 -11.16
N SER A 72 1.22 -7.04 -11.35
CA SER A 72 1.96 -8.30 -11.28
C SER A 72 2.74 -8.57 -12.57
N PRO A 73 3.98 -9.07 -12.49
CA PRO A 73 4.75 -9.47 -13.67
C PRO A 73 4.12 -10.65 -14.44
N GLN A 74 3.16 -11.37 -13.85
CA GLN A 74 2.54 -12.55 -14.46
C GLN A 74 1.42 -12.26 -15.45
N GLY A 75 1.00 -11.00 -15.62
CA GLY A 75 0.10 -10.63 -16.69
C GLY A 75 -0.50 -9.23 -16.53
N PRO A 76 -0.67 -8.48 -17.64
CA PRO A 76 -1.23 -7.12 -17.63
C PRO A 76 -2.69 -7.06 -17.16
N ASP A 77 -3.39 -8.19 -17.09
CA ASP A 77 -4.80 -8.27 -16.69
C ASP A 77 -5.01 -8.39 -15.17
N ARG A 78 -3.94 -8.37 -14.37
CA ARG A 78 -4.00 -8.38 -12.89
C ARG A 78 -3.48 -7.06 -12.33
N THR A 79 -4.08 -5.97 -12.78
CA THR A 79 -3.92 -4.67 -12.13
C THR A 79 -4.86 -4.61 -10.94
N ILE A 80 -4.30 -4.37 -9.75
CA ILE A 80 -5.07 -4.08 -8.54
C ILE A 80 -5.07 -2.57 -8.37
N ILE A 81 -6.25 -1.99 -8.19
CA ILE A 81 -6.43 -0.56 -7.97
C ILE A 81 -6.94 -0.34 -6.56
N GLY A 82 -6.35 0.62 -5.85
CA GLY A 82 -6.78 0.94 -4.50
C GLY A 82 -6.61 2.39 -4.09
N GLU A 83 -7.15 2.68 -2.92
CA GLU A 83 -7.01 3.95 -2.21
C GLU A 83 -6.46 3.68 -0.82
N ILE A 84 -5.56 4.55 -0.36
CA ILE A 84 -5.09 4.62 1.01
C ILE A 84 -5.36 6.03 1.53
N VAL A 85 -5.90 6.11 2.75
CA VAL A 85 -6.07 7.37 3.47
C VAL A 85 -5.30 7.25 4.78
N TRP A 86 -4.35 8.17 4.98
CA TRP A 86 -3.49 8.24 6.15
C TRP A 86 -3.64 9.55 6.88
N LYS A 87 -3.34 9.50 8.17
CA LYS A 87 -3.13 10.66 9.02
C LYS A 87 -1.79 10.55 9.72
N ALA A 88 -1.11 11.67 9.90
CA ALA A 88 0.11 11.72 10.68
C ALA A 88 -0.20 11.40 12.14
N LEU A 89 0.46 10.37 12.67
CA LEU A 89 0.48 10.09 14.12
C LEU A 89 1.70 10.76 14.77
N SER A 90 2.83 10.79 14.05
CA SER A 90 4.06 11.48 14.43
C SER A 90 4.84 11.87 13.15
N PRO A 91 5.94 12.63 13.24
CA PRO A 91 6.71 13.05 12.06
C PRO A 91 7.18 11.90 11.14
N ASP A 92 7.40 10.71 11.71
CA ASP A 92 7.93 9.56 10.99
C ASP A 92 6.93 8.39 10.90
N HIS A 93 5.68 8.61 11.34
CA HIS A 93 4.68 7.55 11.40
C HIS A 93 3.29 8.06 10.98
N MET A 94 2.74 7.43 9.95
CA MET A 94 1.36 7.63 9.50
C MET A 94 0.56 6.34 9.69
N ILE A 95 -0.71 6.51 10.06
CA ILE A 95 -1.66 5.42 10.22
C ILE A 95 -2.95 5.71 9.45
N GLY A 96 -3.63 4.68 9.02
CA GLY A 96 -4.94 4.83 8.41
C GLY A 96 -5.47 3.54 7.82
N SER A 97 -6.12 3.64 6.67
CA SER A 97 -6.83 2.51 6.05
C SER A 97 -6.55 2.43 4.57
N PHE A 98 -6.63 1.21 4.03
CA PHE A 98 -6.58 0.95 2.60
C PHE A 98 -7.84 0.22 2.13
N ARG A 99 -8.14 0.36 0.84
CA ARG A 99 -9.13 -0.43 0.12
C ARG A 99 -8.62 -0.71 -1.28
N VAL A 100 -8.79 -1.93 -1.76
CA VAL A 100 -8.46 -2.35 -3.13
C VAL A 100 -9.65 -3.05 -3.78
N ASP A 101 -9.68 -3.05 -5.10
CA ASP A 101 -10.69 -3.75 -5.91
C ASP A 101 -10.57 -5.28 -5.85
N LEU A 102 -9.37 -5.81 -5.64
CA LEU A 102 -9.13 -7.24 -5.53
C LEU A 102 -9.95 -7.85 -4.38
N ALA A 103 -10.99 -8.61 -4.73
CA ALA A 103 -11.87 -9.30 -3.79
C ALA A 103 -12.47 -8.38 -2.71
N GLU A 104 -12.70 -7.09 -3.03
CA GLU A 104 -13.18 -6.07 -2.09
C GLU A 104 -12.35 -6.02 -0.80
N THR A 105 -11.03 -6.11 -0.93
CA THR A 105 -10.12 -6.22 0.20
C THR A 105 -9.88 -4.85 0.85
N SER A 106 -9.94 -4.78 2.18
CA SER A 106 -9.61 -3.57 2.94
C SER A 106 -9.08 -3.89 4.33
N GLY A 107 -8.48 -2.88 4.96
CA GLY A 107 -8.01 -2.98 6.33
C GLY A 107 -7.18 -1.79 6.76
N ARG A 108 -6.29 -2.01 7.72
CA ARG A 108 -5.42 -0.98 8.29
C ARG A 108 -4.14 -0.85 7.51
N SER A 109 -3.62 0.36 7.44
CA SER A 109 -2.33 0.65 6.83
C SER A 109 -1.48 1.52 7.73
N GLU A 110 -0.20 1.18 7.80
CA GLU A 110 0.81 1.92 8.55
C GLU A 110 2.00 2.23 7.64
N ALA A 111 2.49 3.46 7.70
CA ALA A 111 3.68 3.90 6.97
C ALA A 111 4.67 4.51 7.95
N MET A 112 5.89 3.97 7.94
CA MET A 112 7.00 4.46 8.75
C MET A 112 8.12 4.94 7.84
N ARG A 113 8.71 6.07 8.18
CA ARG A 113 9.94 6.53 7.53
C ARG A 113 11.09 5.64 7.97
N GLN A 114 11.83 5.06 7.03
CA GLN A 114 13.10 4.41 7.35
C GLN A 114 14.18 5.47 7.58
N ALA A 115 14.95 5.32 8.66
CA ALA A 115 16.13 6.14 8.89
C ALA A 115 17.16 5.80 7.80
N GLY A 116 17.49 6.80 6.98
CA GLY A 116 18.57 6.73 5.98
C GLY A 116 19.94 7.00 6.57
#